data_AF-A0A9D7U9R6-F1
#
_entry.id   AF-A0A9D7U9R6-F1
#
_cell.length_a   1.000
_cell.length_b   1.000
_cell.length_c   1.000
_cell.angle_alpha   90.00
_cell.angle_beta   90.00
_cell.angle_gamma   90.00
#
_symmetry.space_group_name_H-M   'P 1'
#
loop_
_entity.id
_entity.type
_entity.pdbx_description
1 polymer ?
#
loop_
_entity_poly.entity_id
_entity_poly.type
_entity_poly.pdbx_seq_one_letter_code
_entity_poly.pdbx_strand_id
1 'polypeptide(L)'
;MKTLLVGMAVMFAVAQSWAQTPPHVWRPLMPGLAYTIRINPLDKNKLYVGNWSNQLYRSFDQGRTWTISVLGDLDAATTSQRFMCAEPIPM
;
A
#
# COMPACT_ATOMS: atom_id res chain seq x y z
N MET A 1 40.44 32.60 1.22
CA MET A 1 39.75 32.02 2.41
C MET A 1 38.30 31.59 2.15
N LYS A 2 37.47 32.34 1.40
CA LYS A 2 36.07 31.94 1.09
C LYS A 2 35.92 30.68 0.22
N THR A 3 36.85 30.40 -0.68
CA THR A 3 36.80 29.24 -1.60
C THR A 3 37.10 27.91 -0.91
N LEU A 4 37.99 27.91 0.10
CA LEU A 4 38.31 26.73 0.91
C LEU A 4 37.11 26.28 1.75
N LEU A 5 36.33 27.22 2.29
CA LEU A 5 35.12 26.94 3.06
C LEU A 5 34.03 26.27 2.22
N VAL A 6 33.84 26.72 0.97
CA VAL A 6 32.85 26.12 0.06
C VAL A 6 33.24 24.69 -0.30
N GLY A 7 34.51 24.43 -0.62
CA GLY A 7 35.00 23.09 -0.93
C GLY A 7 34.84 22.09 0.23
N MET A 8 35.08 22.56 1.46
CA MET A 8 34.95 21.74 2.67
C MET A 8 33.48 21.40 2.98
N ALA A 9 32.55 22.33 2.73
CA ALA A 9 31.12 22.10 2.88
C ALA A 9 30.59 21.08 1.85
N VAL A 10 31.06 21.14 0.60
CA VAL A 10 30.70 20.17 -0.45
C VAL A 10 31.22 18.77 -0.09
N MET A 11 32.46 18.67 0.37
CA MET A 11 33.04 17.39 0.83
C MET A 11 32.27 16.80 2.01
N PHE A 12 31.85 17.64 2.96
CA PHE A 12 31.04 17.20 4.10
C PHE A 12 29.64 16.73 3.68
N ALA A 13 29.00 17.42 2.73
CA ALA A 13 27.69 17.04 2.21
C ALA A 13 27.73 15.70 1.43
N VAL A 14 28.77 15.50 0.59
CA VAL A 14 29.00 14.22 -0.10
C VAL A 14 29.28 13.11 0.90
N ALA A 15 30.06 13.38 1.96
CA ALA A 15 30.30 12.43 3.04
C ALA A 15 29.04 12.08 3.86
N GLN A 16 28.04 12.96 3.93
CA GLN A 16 26.80 12.63 4.64
C GLN A 16 25.80 11.86 3.79
N SER A 17 25.94 11.89 2.46
CA SER A 17 24.97 11.27 1.54
C SER A 17 24.88 9.74 1.64
N TRP A 18 25.98 9.05 1.92
CA TRP A 18 26.00 7.59 2.08
C TRP A 18 25.52 7.10 3.45
N ALA A 19 25.34 8.00 4.43
CA ALA A 19 24.87 7.68 5.76
C ALA A 19 23.33 7.82 5.91
N GLN A 20 22.63 8.27 4.86
CA GLN A 20 21.24 8.72 4.93
C GLN A 20 20.22 7.69 4.49
N THR A 21 20.59 6.56 3.87
CA THR A 21 19.60 5.53 3.54
C THR A 21 19.16 4.84 4.83
N PRO A 22 17.91 5.04 5.29
CA PRO A 22 17.42 4.31 6.44
C PRO A 22 17.48 2.81 6.09
N PRO A 23 17.86 1.94 7.03
CA PRO A 23 17.79 0.50 6.78
C PRO A 23 16.39 0.13 6.29
N HIS A 24 16.27 -0.91 5.46
CA HIS A 24 14.98 -1.47 5.10
C HIS A 24 14.35 -2.11 6.34
N VAL A 25 13.63 -1.32 7.13
CA VAL A 25 12.97 -1.78 8.35
C VAL A 25 11.56 -2.24 8.02
N TRP A 26 11.24 -3.45 8.44
CA TRP A 26 9.86 -3.94 8.43
C TRP A 26 9.03 -3.16 9.44
N ARG A 27 7.90 -2.61 9.00
CA ARG A 27 6.87 -2.08 9.89
C ARG A 27 5.58 -2.85 9.72
N PRO A 28 4.80 -3.04 10.80
CA PRO A 28 3.47 -3.60 10.67
C PRO A 28 2.60 -2.69 9.80
N LEU A 29 1.87 -3.29 8.86
CA LEU A 29 0.95 -2.59 7.97
C LEU A 29 -0.50 -2.64 8.46
N MET A 30 -0.80 -3.57 9.37
CA MET A 30 -2.12 -3.76 9.97
C MET A 30 -2.00 -4.38 11.37
N PRO A 31 -3.00 -4.20 12.24
CA PRO A 31 -2.98 -4.73 13.61
C PRO A 31 -3.34 -6.22 13.71
N GLY A 32 -3.85 -6.85 12.64
CA GLY A 32 -4.35 -8.22 12.65
C GLY A 32 -3.49 -9.22 11.87
N LEU A 33 -3.84 -10.51 11.99
CA LEU A 33 -3.20 -11.59 11.23
C LEU A 33 -3.62 -11.55 9.75
N ALA A 34 -2.65 -11.66 8.85
CA ALA A 34 -2.90 -11.82 7.43
C ALA A 34 -2.56 -13.26 7.03
N TYR A 35 -3.54 -13.99 6.49
CA TYR A 35 -3.29 -15.34 5.94
C TYR A 35 -2.86 -15.27 4.47
N THR A 36 -3.38 -14.28 3.75
CA THR A 36 -3.03 -14.05 2.34
C THR A 36 -3.03 -12.56 2.05
N ILE A 37 -2.13 -12.13 1.18
CA ILE A 37 -2.05 -10.75 0.67
C ILE A 37 -1.87 -10.79 -0.85
N ARG A 38 -2.57 -9.89 -1.55
CA ARG A 38 -2.40 -9.65 -2.98
C ARG A 38 -2.35 -8.15 -3.25
N ILE A 39 -1.37 -7.74 -4.05
CA ILE A 39 -1.23 -6.38 -4.57
C ILE A 39 -1.74 -6.42 -6.01
N ASN A 40 -2.57 -5.45 -6.39
CA ASN A 40 -3.03 -5.37 -7.77
C ASN A 40 -1.84 -5.03 -8.70
N PRO A 41 -1.52 -5.86 -9.71
CA PRO A 41 -0.38 -5.62 -10.60
C PRO A 41 -0.55 -4.40 -11.50
N LEU A 42 -1.79 -3.97 -11.76
CA LEU A 42 -2.11 -2.78 -12.57
C LEU A 42 -2.14 -1.48 -11.74
N ASP A 43 -2.33 -1.60 -10.42
CA ASP A 43 -2.44 -0.46 -9.51
C ASP A 43 -1.89 -0.82 -8.13
N LYS A 44 -0.63 -0.46 -7.89
CA LYS A 44 0.09 -0.78 -6.64
C LYS A 44 -0.51 -0.14 -5.40
N ASN A 45 -1.45 0.80 -5.53
CA ASN A 45 -2.14 1.39 -4.40
C ASN A 45 -3.22 0.46 -3.83
N LYS A 46 -3.67 -0.52 -4.62
CA LYS A 46 -4.73 -1.46 -4.24
C LYS A 46 -4.16 -2.75 -3.65
N LEU A 47 -4.49 -3.01 -2.39
CA LEU A 47 -4.16 -4.25 -1.68
C LEU A 47 -5.40 -4.95 -1.14
N TYR A 48 -5.33 -6.28 -1.14
CA TYR A 48 -6.38 -7.16 -0.63
C TYR A 48 -5.75 -8.17 0.32
N VAL A 49 -6.31 -8.29 1.52
CA VAL A 49 -5.83 -9.21 2.56
C VAL A 49 -6.97 -10.07 3.09
N GLY A 50 -6.76 -11.38 3.07
CA GLY A 50 -7.65 -12.34 3.70
C GLY A 50 -7.25 -12.57 5.15
N ASN A 51 -8.23 -12.43 6.04
CA ASN A 51 -8.11 -12.67 7.48
C ASN A 51 -8.95 -13.88 7.89
N TRP A 52 -8.88 -14.25 9.17
CA TRP A 52 -9.81 -15.16 9.85
C TRP A 52 -11.25 -14.61 9.85
N SER A 53 -12.24 -15.47 10.18
CA SER A 53 -13.65 -15.08 10.36
C SER A 53 -14.30 -14.45 9.12
N ASN A 54 -14.00 -14.94 7.92
CA ASN A 54 -14.59 -14.45 6.67
C ASN A 54 -14.41 -12.94 6.44
N GLN A 55 -13.31 -12.33 6.90
CA GLN A 55 -13.07 -10.90 6.69
C GLN A 55 -12.09 -10.66 5.55
N LEU A 56 -12.47 -9.75 4.64
CA LEU A 56 -11.61 -9.22 3.59
C LEU A 56 -11.23 -7.78 3.90
N TYR A 57 -9.94 -7.52 3.99
CA TYR A 57 -9.37 -6.20 4.18
C TYR A 57 -8.97 -5.64 2.81
N ARG A 58 -9.35 -4.39 2.53
CA ARG A 58 -9.04 -3.69 1.29
C ARG A 58 -8.39 -2.35 1.58
N SER A 59 -7.33 -2.03 0.87
CA SER A 59 -6.67 -0.73 0.92
C SER A 59 -6.56 -0.16 -0.48
N PHE A 60 -6.69 1.16 -0.59
CA PHE A 60 -6.50 1.94 -1.83
C PHE A 60 -5.34 2.93 -1.71
N ASP A 61 -4.54 2.83 -0.65
CA ASP A 61 -3.49 3.78 -0.31
C ASP A 61 -2.21 3.08 0.16
N GLN A 62 -1.88 1.94 -0.45
CA GLN A 62 -0.67 1.16 -0.15
C GLN A 62 -0.64 0.58 1.28
N GLY A 63 -1.81 0.34 1.87
CA GLY A 63 -1.97 -0.23 3.20
C GLY A 63 -1.80 0.79 4.33
N ARG A 64 -1.91 2.09 4.04
CA ARG A 64 -1.95 3.12 5.10
C ARG A 64 -3.29 3.07 5.84
N THR A 65 -4.38 2.80 5.12
CA THR A 65 -5.73 2.60 5.67
C THR A 65 -6.38 1.35 5.08
N TRP A 66 -7.32 0.78 5.84
CA TRP A 66 -7.99 -0.49 5.50
C TRP A 66 -9.50 -0.38 5.72
N THR A 67 -10.26 -0.85 4.73
CA THR A 67 -11.71 -1.09 4.83
C THR A 67 -11.94 -2.59 5.00
N ILE A 68 -12.76 -2.96 5.99
CA ILE A 68 -13.10 -4.36 6.29
C ILE A 68 -14.42 -4.70 5.60
N SER A 69 -14.53 -5.92 5.08
CA SER A 69 -15.76 -6.45 4.51
C SER A 69 -15.96 -7.89 4.98
N VAL A 70 -17.13 -8.18 5.54
CA VAL A 70 -17.49 -9.53 5.99
C VAL A 70 -18.07 -10.30 4.82
N LEU A 71 -17.41 -11.39 4.45
CA LEU A 71 -17.83 -12.35 3.44
C LEU A 71 -18.87 -13.29 4.06
N GLY A 72 -20.14 -12.90 4.00
CA GLY A 72 -21.23 -13.66 4.63
C GLY A 72 -22.52 -12.86 4.73
N ASP A 73 -22.41 -11.54 4.89
CA ASP A 73 -23.54 -10.59 4.83
C ASP A 73 -23.94 -10.24 3.39
N LEU A 74 -23.45 -11.02 2.42
CA LEU A 74 -23.94 -10.96 1.05
C LEU A 74 -25.24 -11.77 0.99
N ASP A 75 -26.34 -11.18 1.47
CA ASP A 75 -27.66 -11.61 1.04
C ASP A 75 -27.62 -11.67 -0.49
N ALA A 76 -28.05 -12.78 -1.08
CA ALA A 76 -28.02 -13.01 -2.53
C ALA A 76 -28.68 -11.86 -3.34
N ALA A 77 -29.54 -11.07 -2.69
CA ALA A 77 -30.15 -9.87 -3.25
C ALA A 77 -29.16 -8.71 -3.48
N THR A 78 -28.16 -8.51 -2.61
CA THR A 78 -27.25 -7.34 -2.67
C THR A 78 -26.12 -7.53 -3.70
N THR A 79 -25.75 -8.79 -3.99
CA THR A 79 -24.73 -9.12 -5.00
C THR A 79 -25.15 -8.76 -6.42
N SER A 80 -26.45 -8.68 -6.70
CA SER A 80 -26.97 -8.40 -8.05
C SER A 80 -26.75 -6.95 -8.51
N GLN A 81 -26.51 -6.00 -7.60
CA GLN A 81 -26.43 -4.57 -7.97
C GLN A 81 -25.04 -3.93 -7.89
N ARG A 82 -24.05 -4.55 -7.24
CA ARG A 82 -22.76 -3.87 -6.96
C ARG A 82 -21.50 -4.50 -7.52
N PHE A 83 -21.61 -5.66 -8.17
CA PHE A 83 -20.46 -6.35 -8.76
C PHE A 83 -20.59 -6.68 -10.25
N MET A 84 -21.65 -6.21 -10.94
CA MET A 84 -21.66 -6.22 -12.40
C MET A 84 -20.73 -5.13 -12.93
N CYS A 85 -19.45 -5.49 -13.03
CA CYS A 85 -18.53 -4.82 -13.94
C CYS A 85 -18.95 -5.09 -15.39
N ALA A 86 -18.78 -4.07 -16.23
CA ALA A 86 -18.89 -4.03 -17.69
C ALA A 86 -20.29 -3.69 -18.25
N GLU A 87 -20.59 -2.39 -18.32
CA GLU A 87 -21.35 -1.86 -19.44
C GLU A 87 -20.56 -2.16 -20.74
N PRO A 88 -21.19 -2.64 -21.82
CA PRO A 88 -20.54 -2.75 -23.12
C PRO A 88 -20.21 -1.35 -23.66
N ILE A 89 -18.98 -1.16 -24.11
CA ILE A 89 -18.58 0.05 -24.84
C ILE A 89 -19.40 0.07 -26.16
N PRO A 90 -20.20 1.12 -26.45
CA PRO A 90 -20.91 1.20 -27.72
C PRO A 90 -19.91 1.42 -28.86
N MET A 91 -20.07 0.66 -29.95
CA MET A 91 -19.46 0.95 -31.24
C MET A 91 -20.19 2.09 -31.93
#